data_AF-X0W705-F1
#
_entry.id   AF-X0W705-F1
#
_cell.length_a   1.000
_cell.length_b   1.000
_cell.length_c   1.000
_cell.angle_alpha   90.00
_cell.angle_beta   90.00
_cell.angle_gamma   90.00
#
_symmetry.space_group_name_H-M   'P 1'
#
loop_
_entity.id
_entity.type
_entity.pdbx_description
1 polymer ?
#
loop_
_entity_poly.entity_id
_entity_poly.type
_entity_poly.pdbx_seq_one_letter_code
_entity_poly.pdbx_strand_id
1 'polypeptide(L)'
;EVKPMGGSRKLAALEQFAQAHGQSLDRVVAVGDSITDVRMLEAVNNAGGLAVAFNADEHSLPHATIGLASTNLGDLAIALDAWQEGGRNAVERVVREKEKLGSKGDRENFHWLVGRNEIKEPLQIHKRIRRIVREVAGKTA
;
A
#
# COMPACT_ATOMS: atom_id res chain seq x y z
N GLU A 1 -9.77 -19.79 21.69
CA GLU A 1 -9.22 -19.60 20.33
C GLU A 1 -9.69 -18.23 19.82
N VAL A 2 -8.79 -17.27 19.59
CA VAL A 2 -9.17 -15.92 19.15
C VAL A 2 -9.17 -15.91 17.63
N LYS A 3 -10.35 -15.95 17.01
CA LYS A 3 -10.49 -15.73 15.56
C LYS A 3 -10.04 -14.29 15.24
N PRO A 4 -9.03 -14.08 14.37
CA PRO A 4 -8.69 -12.74 13.91
C PRO A 4 -9.87 -12.20 13.08
N MET A 5 -10.68 -11.34 13.68
CA MET A 5 -11.90 -10.80 13.06
C MET A 5 -11.64 -9.57 12.16
N GLY A 6 -10.42 -9.05 12.13
CA GLY A 6 -10.11 -7.75 11.51
C GLY A 6 -10.18 -7.74 9.99
N GLY A 7 -9.53 -8.70 9.32
CA GLY A 7 -9.34 -8.68 7.87
C GLY A 7 -10.63 -8.75 7.04
N SER A 8 -11.58 -9.58 7.48
CA SER A 8 -12.85 -9.76 6.76
C SER A 8 -13.74 -8.52 6.84
N ARG A 9 -13.67 -7.75 7.93
CA ARG A 9 -14.50 -6.55 8.11
C ARG A 9 -14.06 -5.40 7.20
N LYS A 10 -12.75 -5.22 7.03
CA LYS A 10 -12.21 -4.18 6.13
C LYS A 10 -12.58 -4.44 4.67
N LEU A 11 -12.47 -5.69 4.21
CA LEU A 11 -12.93 -6.07 2.87
C LEU A 11 -14.43 -5.84 2.69
N ALA A 12 -15.26 -6.31 3.63
CA ALA A 12 -16.71 -6.12 3.54
C ALA A 12 -17.11 -4.62 3.52
N ALA A 13 -16.44 -3.79 4.33
CA ALA A 13 -16.66 -2.35 4.32
C ALA A 13 -16.25 -1.71 2.99
N LEU A 14 -15.14 -2.17 2.38
CA LEU A 14 -14.71 -1.72 1.06
C LEU A 14 -15.71 -2.12 -0.02
N GLU A 15 -16.21 -3.35 -0.01
CA GLU A 15 -17.21 -3.84 -0.97
C GLU A 15 -18.52 -3.06 -0.87
N GLN A 16 -18.98 -2.79 0.36
CA GLN A 16 -20.15 -1.94 0.60
C GLN A 16 -19.94 -0.51 0.09
N PHE A 17 -18.76 0.07 0.33
CA PHE A 17 -18.42 1.40 -0.16
C PHE A 17 -18.42 1.45 -1.69
N ALA A 18 -17.74 0.50 -2.35
CA ALA A 18 -17.69 0.42 -3.80
C ALA A 18 -19.11 0.26 -4.39
N GLN A 19 -19.92 -0.64 -3.82
CA GLN A 19 -21.31 -0.84 -4.22
C GLN A 19 -22.17 0.42 -4.06
N ALA A 20 -22.04 1.13 -2.94
CA ALA A 20 -22.79 2.36 -2.67
C ALA A 20 -22.48 3.48 -3.68
N HIS A 21 -21.28 3.46 -4.27
CA HIS A 21 -20.85 4.40 -5.30
C HIS A 21 -20.92 3.85 -6.73
N GLY A 22 -21.50 2.65 -6.92
CA GLY A 22 -21.61 2.00 -8.23
C GLY A 22 -20.24 1.73 -8.89
N GLN A 23 -19.18 1.57 -8.08
CA GLN A 23 -17.83 1.30 -8.54
C GLN A 23 -17.48 -0.17 -8.36
N SER A 24 -16.66 -0.68 -9.27
CA SER A 24 -15.99 -1.98 -9.17
C SER A 24 -14.60 -1.82 -8.55
N LEU A 25 -14.06 -2.91 -7.97
CA LEU A 25 -12.78 -2.86 -7.24
C LEU A 25 -11.56 -2.52 -8.12
N ASP A 26 -11.67 -2.70 -9.45
CA ASP A 26 -10.66 -2.25 -10.42
C ASP A 26 -10.54 -0.72 -10.50
N ARG A 27 -11.52 0.02 -9.96
CA ARG A 27 -11.55 1.49 -9.88
C ARG A 27 -11.27 2.02 -8.49
N VAL A 28 -10.88 1.14 -7.56
CA VAL A 28 -10.67 1.48 -6.15
C VAL A 28 -9.19 1.58 -5.83
N VAL A 29 -8.86 2.56 -4.98
CA VAL A 29 -7.58 2.62 -4.27
C VAL A 29 -7.82 2.21 -2.81
N ALA A 30 -7.02 1.28 -2.31
CA ALA A 30 -7.03 0.89 -0.90
C ALA A 30 -5.64 1.01 -0.30
N VAL A 31 -5.55 1.50 0.94
CA VAL A 31 -4.29 1.71 1.65
C VAL A 31 -4.31 0.90 2.95
N GLY A 32 -3.24 0.17 3.23
CA GLY A 32 -3.09 -0.63 4.44
C GLY A 32 -1.63 -0.83 4.84
N ASP A 33 -1.39 -1.32 6.06
CA ASP A 33 -0.04 -1.41 6.63
C ASP A 33 0.22 -2.70 7.43
N SER A 34 -0.81 -3.53 7.62
CA SER A 34 -0.78 -4.62 8.60
C SER A 34 -1.52 -5.87 8.14
N ILE A 35 -1.34 -6.96 8.90
CA ILE A 35 -2.09 -8.21 8.73
C ILE A 35 -3.62 -8.02 8.62
N THR A 36 -4.19 -6.99 9.24
CA THR A 36 -5.64 -6.73 9.17
C THR A 36 -6.09 -6.19 7.81
N ASP A 37 -5.16 -5.73 6.97
CA ASP A 37 -5.46 -5.16 5.65
C ASP A 37 -5.30 -6.16 4.51
N VAL A 38 -4.69 -7.31 4.77
CA VAL A 38 -4.28 -8.30 3.75
C VAL A 38 -5.40 -8.64 2.78
N ARG A 39 -6.58 -9.01 3.29
CA ARG A 39 -7.73 -9.41 2.45
C ARG A 39 -8.24 -8.26 1.58
N MET A 40 -8.22 -7.04 2.11
CA MET A 40 -8.64 -5.84 1.39
C MET A 40 -7.63 -5.50 0.28
N LEU A 41 -6.34 -5.50 0.60
CA LEU A 41 -5.27 -5.23 -0.37
C LEU A 41 -5.25 -6.29 -1.47
N GLU A 42 -5.32 -7.56 -1.12
CA GLU A 42 -5.34 -8.68 -2.07
C GLU A 42 -6.54 -8.61 -3.02
N ALA A 43 -7.75 -8.35 -2.50
CA ALA A 43 -8.95 -8.24 -3.32
C ALA A 43 -8.85 -7.09 -4.35
N VAL A 44 -8.37 -5.93 -3.91
CA VAL A 44 -8.18 -4.76 -4.80
C VAL A 44 -7.11 -5.04 -5.84
N ASN A 45 -5.98 -5.61 -5.42
CA ASN A 45 -4.87 -5.94 -6.33
C ASN A 45 -5.30 -6.94 -7.41
N ASN A 46 -6.01 -8.00 -7.01
CA ASN A 46 -6.52 -9.04 -7.91
C ASN A 46 -7.60 -8.50 -8.87
N ALA A 47 -8.43 -7.57 -8.41
CA ALA A 47 -9.47 -6.97 -9.24
C ALA A 47 -8.91 -6.02 -10.32
N GLY A 48 -7.66 -5.58 -10.23
CA GLY A 48 -7.11 -4.58 -11.15
C GLY A 48 -6.96 -3.19 -10.55
N GLY A 49 -7.42 -2.98 -9.30
CA GLY A 49 -7.35 -1.71 -8.59
C GLY A 49 -5.95 -1.40 -8.09
N LEU A 50 -5.84 -0.37 -7.25
CA LEU A 50 -4.58 0.06 -6.65
C LEU A 50 -4.54 -0.28 -5.16
N ALA A 51 -3.84 -1.35 -4.82
CA ALA A 51 -3.55 -1.69 -3.43
C ALA A 51 -2.20 -1.09 -3.00
N VAL A 52 -2.22 -0.24 -1.97
CA VAL A 52 -1.03 0.45 -1.45
C VAL A 52 -0.68 -0.08 -0.06
N ALA A 53 0.50 -0.66 0.06
CA ALA A 53 1.11 -1.03 1.35
C ALA A 53 1.96 0.15 1.88
N PHE A 54 1.45 0.89 2.87
CA PHE A 54 2.13 2.08 3.43
C PHE A 54 2.88 1.73 4.72
N ASN A 55 4.21 1.91 4.77
CA ASN A 55 5.05 1.53 5.91
C ASN A 55 4.73 0.10 6.45
N ALA A 56 4.44 -0.80 5.52
CA ALA A 56 3.86 -2.12 5.77
C ALA A 56 4.75 -3.11 6.54
N ASP A 57 4.10 -4.10 7.14
CA ASP A 57 4.73 -5.29 7.69
C ASP A 57 4.89 -6.42 6.65
N GLU A 58 5.47 -7.55 7.08
CA GLU A 58 5.67 -8.73 6.24
C GLU A 58 4.37 -9.38 5.75
N HIS A 59 3.26 -9.14 6.44
CA HIS A 59 1.98 -9.75 6.11
C HIS A 59 1.30 -8.98 5.00
N SER A 60 1.32 -7.64 5.05
CA SER A 60 0.57 -6.79 4.11
C SER A 60 1.32 -6.48 2.82
N LEU A 61 2.65 -6.34 2.88
CA LEU A 61 3.46 -5.95 1.73
C LEU A 61 3.26 -6.89 0.51
N PRO A 62 3.29 -8.23 0.64
CA PRO A 62 3.19 -9.12 -0.52
C PRO A 62 1.86 -9.07 -1.28
N HIS A 63 0.79 -8.56 -0.66
CA HIS A 63 -0.55 -8.56 -1.27
C HIS A 63 -0.90 -7.24 -1.95
N ALA A 64 -0.04 -6.22 -1.83
CA ALA A 64 -0.26 -4.92 -2.44
C ALA A 64 0.24 -4.85 -3.89
N THR A 65 -0.28 -3.87 -4.63
CA THR A 65 0.19 -3.50 -5.97
C THR A 65 1.51 -2.72 -5.86
N ILE A 66 1.55 -1.77 -4.93
CA ILE A 66 2.74 -0.95 -4.64
C ILE A 66 3.03 -0.92 -3.14
N GLY A 67 4.31 -0.80 -2.80
CA GLY A 67 4.78 -0.44 -1.47
C GLY A 67 5.20 1.02 -1.47
N LEU A 68 4.83 1.76 -0.42
CA LEU A 68 5.38 3.08 -0.13
C LEU A 68 5.89 3.09 1.30
N ALA A 69 7.20 3.22 1.47
CA ALA A 69 7.79 3.52 2.77
C ALA A 69 8.20 4.98 2.84
N SER A 70 7.55 5.73 3.74
CA SER A 70 7.80 7.15 3.92
C SER A 70 7.43 7.61 5.32
N THR A 71 8.19 8.58 5.82
CA THR A 71 7.86 9.37 7.02
C THR A 71 6.76 10.41 6.77
N ASN A 72 6.30 10.58 5.52
CA ASN A 72 5.26 11.55 5.15
C ASN A 72 4.16 10.89 4.31
N LEU A 73 2.92 10.97 4.78
CA LEU A 73 1.75 10.46 4.07
C LEU A 73 1.49 11.19 2.75
N GLY A 74 1.88 12.47 2.63
CA GLY A 74 1.73 13.26 1.42
C GLY A 74 2.52 12.72 0.22
N ASP A 75 3.52 11.86 0.43
CA ASP A 75 4.20 11.18 -0.68
C ASP A 75 3.24 10.27 -1.46
N LEU A 76 2.13 9.84 -0.84
CA LEU A 76 1.10 9.06 -1.50
C LEU A 76 0.49 9.79 -2.71
N ALA A 77 0.48 11.13 -2.70
CA ALA A 77 -0.05 11.95 -3.80
C ALA A 77 0.56 11.57 -5.15
N ILE A 78 1.86 11.25 -5.20
CA ILE A 78 2.56 10.84 -6.43
C ILE A 78 1.87 9.62 -7.08
N ALA A 79 1.45 8.64 -6.28
CA ALA A 79 0.77 7.46 -6.79
C ALA A 79 -0.71 7.74 -7.11
N LEU A 80 -1.37 8.60 -6.32
CA LEU A 80 -2.78 8.95 -6.52
C LEU A 80 -2.99 9.82 -7.77
N ASP A 81 -2.11 10.77 -8.01
CA ASP A 81 -2.14 11.63 -9.20
C ASP A 81 -1.96 10.77 -10.45
N ALA A 82 -0.96 9.88 -10.45
CA ALA A 82 -0.75 8.93 -11.54
C ALA A 82 -1.96 7.99 -11.74
N TRP A 83 -2.58 7.52 -10.66
CA TRP A 83 -3.79 6.71 -10.73
C TRP A 83 -4.95 7.46 -11.38
N GLN A 84 -5.16 8.72 -11.01
CA GLN A 84 -6.22 9.55 -11.58
C GLN A 84 -5.99 9.86 -13.07
N GLU A 85 -4.73 10.01 -13.49
CA GLU A 85 -4.38 10.33 -14.88
C GLU A 85 -4.48 9.14 -15.83
N GLY A 86 -4.12 7.94 -15.38
CA GLY A 86 -4.01 6.78 -16.29
C GLY A 86 -4.10 5.41 -15.63
N GLY A 87 -4.68 5.36 -14.42
CA GLY A 87 -4.90 4.12 -13.68
C GLY A 87 -3.61 3.35 -13.39
N ARG A 88 -3.74 2.02 -13.31
CA ARG A 88 -2.65 1.12 -12.89
C ARG A 88 -1.39 1.25 -13.74
N ASN A 89 -1.54 1.44 -15.05
CA ASN A 89 -0.42 1.56 -15.99
C ASN A 89 0.37 2.86 -15.78
N ALA A 90 -0.30 3.97 -15.46
CA ALA A 90 0.40 5.21 -15.12
C ALA A 90 1.13 5.10 -13.78
N VAL A 91 0.50 4.48 -12.78
CA VAL A 91 1.16 4.20 -11.49
C VAL A 91 2.39 3.32 -11.68
N GLU A 92 2.29 2.25 -12.49
CA GLU A 92 3.44 1.37 -12.75
C GLU A 92 4.63 2.14 -13.33
N ARG A 93 4.40 3.00 -14.32
CA ARG A 93 5.45 3.84 -14.92
C ARG A 93 6.11 4.73 -13.86
N VAL A 94 5.32 5.51 -13.13
CA VAL A 94 5.83 6.46 -12.13
C VAL A 94 6.56 5.75 -10.99
N VAL A 95 6.00 4.66 -10.46
CA VAL A 95 6.61 3.89 -9.36
C VAL A 95 7.92 3.25 -9.78
N ARG A 96 7.98 2.65 -10.98
CA ARG A 96 9.23 2.07 -11.51
C ARG A 96 10.29 3.12 -11.79
N GLU A 97 9.91 4.32 -12.23
CA GLU A 97 10.85 5.44 -12.38
C GLU A 97 11.39 5.91 -11.02
N LYS A 98 10.52 6.04 -10.02
CA LYS A 98 10.94 6.38 -8.64
C LYS A 98 11.88 5.34 -8.04
N GLU A 99 11.62 4.05 -8.27
CA GLU A 99 12.54 2.98 -7.86
C GLU A 99 13.93 3.14 -8.48
N LYS A 100 14.01 3.48 -9.77
CA LYS A 100 15.30 3.67 -10.46
C LYS A 100 16.05 4.91 -9.99
N LEU A 101 15.34 6.00 -9.71
CA LEU A 101 15.93 7.25 -9.23
C LEU A 101 16.46 7.12 -7.79
N GLY A 102 16.00 6.11 -7.06
CA GLY A 102 16.33 5.90 -5.66
C GLY A 102 15.52 6.80 -4.73
N SER A 103 15.52 6.45 -3.45
CA SER A 103 14.72 7.14 -2.44
C SER A 103 15.39 8.41 -1.92
N LYS A 104 14.58 9.32 -1.36
CA LYS A 104 15.06 10.51 -0.65
C LYS A 104 15.21 10.19 0.84
N GLY A 105 16.09 9.24 1.16
CA GLY A 105 16.29 8.76 2.53
C GLY A 105 15.06 8.07 3.09
N ASP A 106 14.39 8.67 4.09
CA ASP A 106 13.20 8.11 4.73
C ASP A 106 11.87 8.59 4.08
N ARG A 107 11.94 9.07 2.83
CA ARG A 107 10.78 9.52 2.03
C ARG A 107 10.82 8.94 0.63
N GLU A 108 9.64 8.86 0.02
CA GLU A 108 9.45 8.44 -1.38
C GLU A 108 10.09 7.07 -1.71
N ASN A 109 10.19 6.13 -0.75
CA ASN A 109 10.65 4.76 -1.06
C ASN A 109 9.50 3.97 -1.68
N PHE A 110 9.32 4.14 -2.98
CA PHE A 110 8.32 3.44 -3.78
C PHE A 110 8.83 2.07 -4.21
N HIS A 111 7.93 1.08 -4.25
CA HIS A 111 8.24 -0.26 -4.73
C HIS A 111 7.09 -0.80 -5.58
N TRP A 112 7.35 -1.20 -6.82
CA TRP A 112 6.37 -1.96 -7.61
C TRP A 112 6.40 -3.43 -7.21
N LEU A 113 5.28 -3.99 -6.76
CA LEU A 113 5.26 -5.33 -6.14
C LEU A 113 4.65 -6.41 -7.03
N VAL A 114 3.82 -6.03 -8.00
CA VAL A 114 3.19 -6.99 -8.93
C VAL A 114 4.27 -7.68 -9.77
N GLY A 115 4.29 -9.01 -9.72
CA GLY A 115 5.26 -9.83 -10.46
C GLY A 115 6.70 -9.77 -9.91
N ARG A 116 6.90 -9.19 -8.72
CA ARG A 116 8.21 -9.16 -8.06
C ARG A 116 8.50 -10.50 -7.37
N ASN A 117 9.66 -11.09 -7.67
CA ASN A 117 10.09 -12.35 -7.05
C ASN A 117 10.77 -12.16 -5.68
N GLU A 118 11.38 -11.01 -5.43
CA GLU A 118 12.16 -10.75 -4.21
C GLU A 118 11.63 -9.51 -3.48
N ILE A 119 11.09 -9.71 -2.28
CA ILE A 119 10.46 -8.68 -1.44
C ILE A 119 11.34 -8.28 -0.25
N LYS A 120 12.43 -9.01 0.01
CA LYS A 120 13.25 -8.82 1.22
C LYS A 120 13.77 -7.39 1.38
N GLU A 121 14.33 -6.80 0.33
CA GLU A 121 14.88 -5.43 0.39
C GLU A 121 13.77 -4.39 0.63
N PRO A 122 12.67 -4.33 -0.16
CA PRO A 122 11.51 -3.48 0.16
C PRO A 122 11.03 -3.67 1.59
N LEU A 123 10.91 -4.92 2.06
CA LEU A 123 10.43 -5.21 3.41
C LEU A 123 11.36 -4.64 4.50
N GLN A 124 12.68 -4.71 4.32
CA GLN A 124 13.61 -4.11 5.28
C GLN A 124 13.45 -2.59 5.37
N ILE A 125 13.28 -1.92 4.22
CA ILE A 125 13.06 -0.47 4.16
C ILE A 125 11.75 -0.11 4.88
N HIS A 126 10.67 -0.83 4.58
CA HIS A 126 9.37 -0.65 5.20
C HIS A 126 9.43 -0.84 6.73
N LYS A 127 10.05 -1.92 7.21
CA LYS A 127 10.22 -2.19 8.66
C LYS A 127 11.07 -1.12 9.35
N ARG A 128 12.14 -0.64 8.71
CA ARG A 128 12.99 0.45 9.23
C ARG A 128 12.18 1.72 9.41
N ILE A 129 11.51 2.18 8.36
CA ILE A 129 10.74 3.43 8.39
C ILE A 129 9.56 3.31 9.35
N ARG A 130 8.83 2.19 9.36
CA ARG A 130 7.76 1.88 10.32
C ARG A 130 8.23 2.05 11.78
N ARG A 131 9.46 1.65 12.11
CA ARG A 131 10.04 1.86 13.45
C ARG A 131 10.25 3.34 13.74
N ILE A 132 10.86 4.09 12.82
CA ILE A 132 11.13 5.53 12.96
C ILE A 132 9.84 6.30 13.26
N VAL A 133 8.79 6.15 12.44
CA VAL A 133 7.53 6.89 12.64
C VAL A 133 6.82 6.51 13.94
N ARG A 134 6.91 5.24 14.37
CA ARG A 134 6.30 4.78 15.63
C ARG A 134 7.05 5.27 16.87
N GLU A 135 8.38 5.32 16.83
CA GLU A 135 9.19 5.89 17.90
C GLU A 135 8.90 7.38 18.09
N VAL A 136 8.71 8.12 17.00
CA VAL A 136 8.31 9.53 17.06
C VAL A 136 6.90 9.67 17.65
N ALA A 137 5.94 8.87 17.18
CA ALA A 137 4.56 8.91 17.69
C ALA A 137 4.46 8.57 19.18
N GLY A 138 5.28 7.62 19.66
CA GLY A 138 5.32 7.23 21.07
C GLY A 138 5.95 8.26 22.01
N LYS A 139 6.70 9.23 21.48
CA LYS A 139 7.25 10.36 22.27
C LYS A 139 6.24 11.50 22.46
N THR A 140 5.20 11.52 21.64
CA THR A 140 4.15 12.56 21.64
C THR A 140 2.87 12.08 22.34
N ALA A 141 2.89 10.87 22.92
CA ALA A 141 1.77 10.23 23.61
C ALA A 141 1.89 10.34 25.13
#